data_AF-A0A2G6KKY3-F1
#
_entry.id   AF-A0A2G6KKY3-F1
#
_cell.length_a   1.000
_cell.length_b   1.000
_cell.length_c   1.000
_cell.angle_alpha   90.00
_cell.angle_beta   90.00
_cell.angle_gamma   90.00
#
_symmetry.space_group_name_H-M   'P 1'
#
loop_
_entity.id
_entity.type
_entity.pdbx_description
1 polymer ?
#
loop_
_entity_poly.entity_id
_entity_poly.type
_entity_poly.pdbx_seq_one_letter_code
_entity_poly.pdbx_strand_id
1 'polypeptide(L)'
;MLRLLISKRELTISEISRELDISTPTVSKNINQLIAEGFAEEAGVSASTGGRRPVLIKFIPDAYYSLGIEFSAERQVRIILTNLDSNI
;
A
#
# COMPACT_ATOMS: atom_id res chain seq x y z
N MET A 1 8.83 2.79 0.94
CA MET A 1 7.57 3.42 0.48
C MET A 1 6.35 2.53 0.70
N LEU A 2 6.32 1.28 0.24
CA LEU A 2 5.21 0.35 0.51
C LEU A 2 4.80 0.29 2.00
N ARG A 3 5.78 0.14 2.90
CA ARG A 3 5.53 0.18 4.37
C ARG A 3 4.80 1.45 4.83
N LEU A 4 5.09 2.60 4.23
CA LEU A 4 4.43 3.87 4.57
C LEU A 4 2.97 3.87 4.09
N LEU A 5 2.70 3.33 2.90
CA LEU A 5 1.34 3.18 2.37
C LEU A 5 0.53 2.19 3.21
N ILE A 6 1.13 1.08 3.65
CA ILE A 6 0.48 0.13 4.56
C ILE A 6 0.07 0.83 5.88
N SER A 7 0.94 1.67 6.45
CA SER A 7 0.66 2.30 7.74
C SER A 7 -0.28 3.51 7.65
N LYS A 8 -0.19 4.33 6.61
CA LYS A 8 -0.97 5.58 6.47
C LYS A 8 -2.22 5.42 5.60
N ARG A 9 -2.35 4.30 4.87
CA ARG A 9 -3.45 3.95 3.93
C ARG A 9 -3.51 4.81 2.68
N GLU A 10 -3.59 6.13 2.84
CA GLU A 10 -3.79 7.07 1.75
C GLU A 10 -2.90 8.31 1.96
N LEU A 11 -2.13 8.67 0.94
CA LEU A 11 -1.23 9.83 0.97
C LEU A 11 -1.08 10.44 -0.42
N THR A 12 -0.83 11.73 -0.49
CA THR A 12 -0.41 12.41 -1.72
C THR A 12 1.07 12.17 -2.02
N ILE A 13 1.46 12.29 -3.29
CA ILE A 13 2.88 12.24 -3.70
C ILE A 13 3.74 13.23 -2.89
N SER A 14 3.21 14.43 -2.61
CA SER A 14 3.88 15.45 -1.79
C SER A 14 4.07 15.05 -0.34
N GLU A 15 3.09 14.39 0.27
CA GLU A 15 3.21 13.90 1.65
C GLU A 15 4.22 12.75 1.72
N ILE A 16 4.20 11.83 0.76
CA ILE A 16 5.16 10.73 0.67
C ILE A 16 6.59 11.26 0.50
N SER A 17 6.76 12.28 -0.36
CA SER A 17 8.05 12.95 -0.56
C SER A 17 8.59 13.55 0.74
N ARG A 18 7.74 14.23 1.52
CA ARG A 18 8.11 14.84 2.79
C ARG A 18 8.40 13.81 3.87
N GLU A 19 7.58 12.77 3.99
CA GLU A 19 7.70 11.77 5.06
C GLU A 19 8.95 10.88 4.87
N LEU A 20 9.39 10.68 3.63
CA LEU A 20 10.53 9.84 3.29
C LEU A 20 11.82 10.62 2.97
N ASP A 21 11.75 11.95 2.89
CA ASP A 21 12.84 12.82 2.41
C ASP A 21 13.38 12.40 1.02
N ILE A 22 12.45 12.14 0.09
CA ILE A 22 12.76 11.71 -1.29
C ILE A 22 12.15 12.70 -2.26
N SER A 23 12.85 13.03 -3.35
CA SER A 23 12.36 13.95 -4.36
C SER A 23 11.06 13.46 -5.04
N THR A 24 10.15 14.39 -5.33
CA THR A 24 8.88 14.13 -6.04
C THR A 24 9.03 13.25 -7.31
N PRO A 25 10.00 13.46 -8.23
CA PRO A 25 10.14 12.59 -9.40
C PRO A 25 10.50 11.15 -9.03
N THR A 26 11.35 10.94 -8.01
CA THR A 26 11.71 9.60 -7.53
C THR A 26 10.52 8.92 -6.85
N VAL A 27 9.77 9.66 -6.02
CA VAL A 27 8.51 9.16 -5.44
C VAL A 27 7.55 8.74 -6.54
N SER A 28 7.30 9.60 -7.53
CA SER A 28 6.38 9.30 -8.64
C SER A 28 6.81 8.05 -9.41
N LYS A 29 8.10 7.91 -9.73
CA LYS A 29 8.63 6.69 -10.38
C LYS A 29 8.33 5.44 -9.55
N ASN A 30 8.65 5.47 -8.26
CA ASN A 30 8.48 4.31 -7.40
C ASN A 30 6.99 4.01 -7.12
N ILE A 31 6.13 5.03 -7.10
CA ILE A 31 4.67 4.86 -6.98
C ILE A 31 4.11 4.20 -8.22
N ASN A 32 4.53 4.63 -9.42
CA ASN A 32 4.10 4.00 -10.67
C ASN A 32 4.50 2.52 -10.72
N GLN A 33 5.67 2.17 -10.16
CA GLN A 33 6.07 0.77 -10.02
C GLN A 33 5.13 0.00 -9.08
N LEU A 34 4.81 0.53 -7.89
CA LEU A 34 3.88 -0.12 -6.96
C LEU A 34 2.47 -0.25 -7.53
N ILE A 35 2.02 0.71 -8.34
CA ILE A 35 0.74 0.64 -9.06
C ILE A 35 0.79 -0.46 -10.13
N ALA A 36 1.86 -0.52 -10.91
CA ALA A 36 2.04 -1.56 -11.93
C ALA A 36 2.11 -2.97 -11.31
N GLU A 37 2.67 -3.08 -10.10
CA GLU A 37 2.70 -4.31 -9.31
C GLU A 37 1.38 -4.59 -8.55
N GLY A 38 0.39 -3.69 -8.61
CA GLY A 38 -0.93 -3.87 -7.99
C GLY A 38 -0.99 -3.59 -6.48
N PHE A 39 0.09 -3.13 -5.85
CA PHE A 39 0.09 -2.81 -4.40
C PHE A 39 -0.63 -1.50 -4.05
N ALA A 40 -0.81 -0.62 -5.04
CA ALA A 40 -1.41 0.71 -4.83
C ALA A 40 -2.24 1.15 -6.05
N GLU A 41 -3.13 2.12 -5.85
CA GLU A 41 -3.90 2.80 -6.89
C GLU A 41 -3.92 4.31 -6.72
N GLU A 42 -4.23 5.02 -7.80
CA GLU A 42 -4.60 6.44 -7.72
C GLU A 42 -6.05 6.55 -7.25
N ALA A 43 -6.26 6.97 -6.00
CA ALA A 43 -7.59 7.16 -5.40
C ALA A 43 -8.23 8.53 -5.73
N GLY A 44 -7.82 9.11 -6.87
CA GLY A 44 -8.31 10.41 -7.35
C GLY A 44 -7.55 11.62 -6.80
N VAL A 45 -8.25 12.75 -6.73
CA VAL A 45 -7.70 14.06 -6.36
C VAL A 45 -8.22 14.48 -4.99
N SER A 46 -7.31 14.87 -4.09
CA SER A 46 -7.68 15.41 -2.78
C SER A 46 -8.56 16.67 -2.92
N ALA A 47 -9.47 16.87 -1.96
CA ALA A 47 -10.38 18.02 -1.91
C ALA A 47 -9.61 19.31 -1.58
N SER A 48 -9.01 19.93 -2.61
CA SER A 48 -8.40 21.25 -2.50
C SER A 48 -9.17 22.28 -3.32
N THR A 49 -9.38 23.45 -2.71
CA THR A 49 -10.16 24.59 -3.21
C THR A 49 -9.37 25.53 -4.15
N GLY A 50 -8.13 25.19 -4.54
CA GLY A 50 -7.38 25.94 -5.56
C GLY A 50 -5.98 25.38 -5.87
N GLY A 51 -5.58 25.41 -7.14
CA GLY A 51 -4.26 24.94 -7.64
C GLY A 51 -4.28 23.58 -8.36
N ARG A 52 -3.10 23.07 -8.77
CA ARG A 52 -2.96 21.72 -9.34
C ARG A 52 -3.26 20.70 -8.24
N ARG A 53 -4.35 19.94 -8.42
CA ARG A 53 -4.79 18.97 -7.42
C ARG A 53 -3.74 17.87 -7.22
N PRO A 54 -3.29 17.60 -5.98
CA PRO A 54 -2.32 16.56 -5.72
C PRO A 54 -2.96 15.17 -5.91
N VAL A 55 -2.22 14.27 -6.56
CA VAL A 55 -2.63 12.88 -6.80
C VAL A 55 -2.59 12.12 -5.48
N LEU A 56 -3.73 11.52 -5.10
CA LEU A 56 -3.87 10.70 -3.92
C LEU A 56 -3.53 9.24 -4.26
N ILE A 57 -2.65 8.64 -3.47
CA ILE A 57 -2.22 7.26 -3.63
C ILE A 57 -2.76 6.44 -2.47
N LYS A 58 -3.38 5.30 -2.79
CA LYS A 58 -4.02 4.41 -1.84
C LYS A 58 -3.38 3.02 -1.88
N PHE A 59 -3.16 2.44 -0.71
CA PHE A 59 -2.77 1.03 -0.58
C PHE A 59 -3.95 0.10 -0.84
N ILE A 60 -3.71 -1.03 -1.52
CA ILE A 60 -4.72 -2.07 -1.79
C ILE A 60 -4.43 -3.30 -0.91
N PRO A 61 -5.13 -3.50 0.21
CA PRO A 61 -4.90 -4.65 1.10
C PRO A 61 -5.18 -6.01 0.45
N ASP A 62 -6.16 -6.05 -0.45
CA ASP A 62 -6.63 -7.28 -1.10
C ASP A 62 -5.89 -7.58 -2.42
N ALA A 63 -4.79 -6.87 -2.71
CA ALA A 63 -4.00 -7.08 -3.92
C ALA A 63 -3.36 -8.47 -3.97
N TYR A 64 -2.98 -9.00 -2.81
CA TYR A 64 -2.32 -10.29 -2.64
C TYR A 64 -2.76 -10.96 -1.34
N TYR A 65 -2.58 -12.27 -1.28
CA TYR A 65 -2.86 -13.07 -0.10
C TYR A 65 -1.63 -13.85 0.35
N SER A 66 -1.50 -14.03 1.66
CA SER A 66 -0.51 -14.88 2.31
C SER A 66 -1.19 -16.13 2.86
N LEU A 67 -0.54 -17.29 2.68
CA LEU A 67 -1.00 -18.57 3.20
C LEU A 67 -0.05 -19.05 4.30
N GLY A 68 -0.56 -19.14 5.53
CA GLY A 68 0.14 -19.73 6.66
C GLY A 68 -0.30 -21.17 6.88
N ILE A 69 0.66 -22.09 7.04
CA ILE A 69 0.40 -23.49 7.39
C ILE A 69 1.18 -23.80 8.67
N GLU A 70 0.47 -24.32 9.67
CA GLU A 70 1.05 -24.75 10.94
C GLU A 70 0.82 -26.25 11.13
N PHE A 71 1.91 -26.96 11.43
CA PHE A 71 1.89 -28.37 11.77
C PHE A 71 2.01 -28.53 13.28
N SER A 72 0.97 -29.07 13.92
CA SER A 72 0.99 -29.37 15.36
C SER A 72 1.52 -30.78 15.62
N ALA A 73 2.22 -30.96 16.74
CA ALA A 73 2.64 -32.26 17.25
C ALA A 73 1.46 -33.23 17.48
N GLU A 74 0.25 -32.70 17.69
CA GLU A 74 -0.98 -33.46 17.86
C GLU A 74 -1.62 -33.93 16.53
N ARG A 75 -0.84 -33.95 15.44
CA ARG A 75 -1.30 -34.32 14.08
C ARG A 75 -2.42 -33.44 13.53
N GLN A 76 -2.55 -32.21 14.05
CA GLN A 76 -3.45 -31.21 13.52
C GLN A 76 -2.71 -30.30 12.53
N VAL A 77 -3.36 -29.93 11.44
CA VAL A 77 -2.87 -28.95 10.48
C VAL A 77 -3.79 -27.74 10.53
N ARG A 78 -3.25 -26.56 10.82
CA ARG A 78 -3.98 -25.30 10.69
C ARG A 78 -3.53 -24.58 9.43
N ILE A 79 -4.51 -24.08 8.68
CA ILE A 79 -4.28 -23.30 7.46
C ILE A 79 -4.96 -21.96 7.66
N ILE A 80 -4.23 -20.88 7.40
CA ILE A 80 -4.72 -19.50 7.48
C ILE A 80 -4.45 -18.86 6.12
N LEU A 81 -5.50 -18.30 5.51
CA LEU A 81 -5.35 -17.38 4.39
C LEU A 81 -5.53 -15.98 4.95
N THR A 82 -4.71 -15.03 4.52
CA THR A 82 -4.88 -13.64 4.94
C THR A 82 -4.52 -12.67 3.84
N ASN A 83 -5.21 -11.52 3.77
CA ASN A 83 -4.82 -10.43 2.88
C ASN A 83 -3.58 -9.68 3.42
N LEU A 84 -3.13 -8.64 2.73
CA LEU A 84 -1.94 -7.88 3.16
C LEU A 84 -2.16 -7.03 4.43
N ASP A 85 -3.39 -7.02 4.96
CA ASP A 85 -3.77 -6.38 6.23
C ASP A 85 -3.88 -7.34 7.40
N SER A 86 -3.49 -8.60 7.21
CA SER A 86 -3.67 -9.65 8.23
C SER A 86 -5.15 -9.97 8.55
N ASN A 87 -6.08 -9.59 7.67
CA ASN A 87 -7.47 -10.04 7.76
C ASN A 87 -7.56 -11.48 7.25
N ILE A 88 -8.14 -12.37 8.06
CA ILE A 88 -8.32 -13.80 7.79
C ILE A 88 -9.73 -14.06 7.26
#